data_AF-A0A246ICJ8-F1
#
_entry.id   AF-A0A246ICJ8-F1
#
_cell.length_a   1.000
_cell.length_b   1.000
_cell.length_c   1.000
_cell.angle_alpha   90.00
_cell.angle_beta   90.00
_cell.angle_gamma   90.00
#
_symmetry.space_group_name_H-M   'P 1'
#
loop_
_entity.id
_entity.type
_entity.pdbx_description
1 polymer ?
#
loop_
_entity_poly.entity_id
_entity_poly.type
_entity_poly.pdbx_seq_one_letter_code
_entity_poly.pdbx_strand_id
1 'polypeptide(L)'
;MQAQNWVARHVELPMPKGESLVLVPKSIVRLAGAYDAGTYYRHYLLPELQKQHLASGSGLVEVLKSKKRRVTKTALMKHYGKDKNAVAKLTEDNPDVLAKYKKAKSADPSPPISNGTFAEIENVANVQLYDLYKKVVAVPPGRAHAHDYERAVEGLLSALLYPSLIHPVRQAPINQGRKIVDLRFSNSATAGFFSWLSKHYTAPYVFVEFKNYTEDVKNPELDQLSGRFSKSGGQVGILICRAVSDRKKIDAMCRDTAKDGRGYMIVLDDADLETLVKSTTAMHYDVSRTILNDRFDRLVL
;
A
#
# COMPACT_ATOMS: atom_id res chain seq x y z
N MET A 1 -13.16 20.93 21.40
CA MET A 1 -13.20 19.59 20.75
C MET A 1 -14.66 19.16 20.69
N GLN A 2 -15.26 19.08 19.51
CA GLN A 2 -16.59 18.49 19.37
C GLN A 2 -16.48 16.99 19.65
N ALA A 3 -17.23 16.50 20.63
CA ALA A 3 -17.38 15.07 20.86
C ALA A 3 -17.98 14.45 19.59
N GLN A 4 -17.24 13.55 18.93
CA GLN A 4 -17.81 12.75 17.86
C GLN A 4 -18.75 11.72 18.49
N ASN A 5 -20.05 12.04 18.47
CA ASN A 5 -21.07 11.13 18.97
C ASN A 5 -21.21 9.96 18.01
N TRP A 6 -21.30 8.75 18.57
CA TRP A 6 -21.65 7.56 17.80
C TRP A 6 -23.05 7.75 17.21
N VAL A 7 -23.15 7.66 15.88
CA VAL A 7 -24.42 7.75 15.16
C VAL A 7 -24.84 6.34 14.74
N ALA A 8 -25.95 5.86 15.30
CA ALA A 8 -26.61 4.65 14.84
C ALA A 8 -27.66 5.02 13.78
N ARG A 9 -27.56 4.42 12.60
CA ARG A 9 -28.55 4.57 11.52
C ARG A 9 -28.82 3.22 10.86
N HIS A 10 -30.04 3.04 10.38
CA HIS A 10 -30.36 1.92 9.50
C HIS A 10 -29.87 2.24 8.09
N VAL A 11 -29.29 1.25 7.41
CA VAL A 11 -28.86 1.34 6.03
C VAL A 11 -29.35 0.11 5.28
N GLU A 12 -29.75 0.29 4.03
CA GLU A 12 -30.05 -0.84 3.16
C GLU A 12 -28.74 -1.53 2.77
N LEU A 13 -28.68 -2.85 2.97
CA LEU A 13 -27.54 -3.66 2.61
C LEU A 13 -27.82 -4.38 1.28
N PRO A 14 -26.80 -4.60 0.43
CA PRO A 14 -26.92 -5.53 -0.68
C PRO A 14 -27.32 -6.91 -0.14
N MET A 15 -28.38 -7.50 -0.69
CA MET A 15 -28.93 -8.78 -0.23
C MET A 15 -29.00 -9.82 -1.36
N PRO A 16 -27.86 -10.21 -1.97
CA PRO A 16 -27.88 -11.24 -3.00
C PRO A 16 -28.41 -12.55 -2.41
N LYS A 17 -29.41 -13.15 -3.08
CA LYS A 17 -30.09 -14.38 -2.62
C LYS A 17 -30.74 -14.25 -1.23
N GLY A 18 -31.06 -13.04 -0.78
CA GLY A 18 -31.70 -12.80 0.52
C GLY A 18 -30.76 -12.79 1.72
N GLU A 19 -29.44 -12.87 1.49
CA GLU A 19 -28.42 -12.83 2.55
C GLU A 19 -27.75 -11.46 2.60
N SER A 20 -27.65 -10.86 3.80
CA SER A 20 -26.97 -9.59 4.02
C SER A 20 -25.51 -9.67 3.62
N LEU A 21 -25.10 -8.90 2.62
CA LEU A 21 -23.72 -8.80 2.17
C LEU A 21 -23.09 -7.49 2.65
N VAL A 22 -21.98 -7.59 3.38
CA VAL A 22 -21.15 -6.45 3.77
C VAL A 22 -19.89 -6.45 2.92
N LEU A 23 -19.68 -5.37 2.16
CA LEU A 23 -18.48 -5.17 1.36
C LEU A 23 -17.42 -4.45 2.19
N VAL A 24 -16.33 -5.15 2.49
CA VAL A 24 -15.18 -4.59 3.21
C VAL A 24 -14.03 -4.33 2.22
N PRO A 25 -13.48 -3.11 2.13
CA PRO A 25 -12.33 -2.85 1.27
C PRO A 25 -11.12 -3.71 1.66
N LYS A 26 -10.56 -4.46 0.71
CA LYS A 26 -9.37 -5.33 0.94
C LYS A 26 -8.22 -4.61 1.66
N SER A 27 -8.02 -3.32 1.37
CA SER A 27 -6.92 -2.52 1.94
C SER A 27 -6.98 -2.35 3.47
N ILE A 28 -8.16 -2.48 4.08
CA ILE A 28 -8.32 -2.33 5.54
C ILE A 28 -8.43 -3.67 6.27
N VAL A 29 -8.59 -4.78 5.55
CA VAL A 29 -8.68 -6.12 6.16
C VAL A 29 -7.33 -6.52 6.73
N ARG A 30 -7.34 -7.08 7.94
CA ARG A 30 -6.15 -7.62 8.62
C ARG A 30 -6.55 -8.96 9.26
N LEU A 31 -5.63 -9.94 9.25
CA LEU A 31 -5.85 -11.25 9.87
C LEU A 31 -5.86 -11.19 11.40
N ALA A 32 -5.11 -10.25 11.96
CA ALA A 32 -5.08 -9.95 13.37
C ALA A 32 -5.13 -8.43 13.57
N GLY A 33 -5.64 -8.01 14.73
CA GLY A 33 -5.62 -6.60 15.11
C GLY A 33 -4.20 -6.05 15.13
N ALA A 34 -3.99 -4.87 14.52
CA ALA A 34 -2.69 -4.20 14.54
C ALA A 34 -2.19 -3.93 15.98
N TYR A 35 -3.14 -3.72 16.89
CA TYR A 35 -2.92 -3.62 18.32
C TYR A 35 -3.41 -4.90 19.00
N ASP A 36 -2.50 -5.56 19.70
CA ASP A 36 -2.76 -6.77 20.46
C ASP A 36 -2.49 -6.53 21.95
N ALA A 37 -3.54 -6.67 22.76
CA ALA A 37 -3.47 -6.47 24.19
C ALA A 37 -2.51 -7.45 24.87
N GLY A 38 -2.43 -8.69 24.38
CA GLY A 38 -1.52 -9.70 24.92
C GLY A 38 -0.05 -9.31 24.71
N THR A 39 0.29 -8.89 23.50
CA THR A 39 1.62 -8.42 23.12
C THR A 39 2.00 -7.17 23.90
N TYR A 40 1.11 -6.18 23.95
CA TYR A 40 1.31 -4.96 24.74
C TYR A 40 1.62 -5.30 26.20
N TYR A 41 0.76 -6.09 26.85
CA TYR A 41 0.94 -6.48 28.24
C TYR A 41 2.27 -7.22 28.44
N ARG A 42 2.54 -8.25 27.63
CA ARG A 42 3.70 -9.14 27.83
C ARG A 42 5.03 -8.52 27.45
N HIS A 43 5.08 -7.69 26.40
CA HIS A 43 6.34 -7.21 25.81
C HIS A 43 6.62 -5.73 26.05
N TYR A 44 5.64 -4.95 26.54
CA TYR A 44 5.83 -3.53 26.86
C TYR A 44 5.58 -3.27 28.34
N LEU A 45 4.41 -3.66 28.86
CA LEU A 45 4.02 -3.34 30.24
C LEU A 45 4.81 -4.15 31.28
N LEU A 46 4.83 -5.49 31.16
CA LEU A 46 5.57 -6.33 32.10
C LEU A 46 7.07 -6.00 32.17
N PRO A 47 7.79 -5.75 31.07
CA PRO A 47 9.19 -5.31 31.14
C PRO A 47 9.41 -3.98 31.88
N GLU A 48 8.51 -3.00 31.72
CA GLU A 48 8.61 -1.75 32.47
C GLU A 48 8.39 -1.98 33.96
N LEU A 49 7.40 -2.80 34.33
CA LEU A 49 7.19 -3.20 35.73
C LEU A 49 8.40 -3.95 36.29
N GLN A 50 9.02 -4.87 35.53
CA GLN A 50 10.25 -5.53 35.96
C GLN A 50 11.35 -4.51 36.31
N LYS A 51 11.53 -3.49 35.47
CA LYS A 51 12.51 -2.41 35.70
C LYS A 51 12.18 -1.61 36.96
N GLN A 52 10.92 -1.23 37.16
CA GLN A 52 10.48 -0.50 38.36
C GLN A 52 10.68 -1.31 39.64
N HIS A 53 10.33 -2.61 39.64
CA HIS A 53 10.53 -3.50 40.80
C HIS A 53 12.02 -3.74 41.09
N LEU A 54 12.86 -3.87 40.06
CA LEU A 54 14.32 -3.98 40.23
C LEU A 54 14.93 -2.70 40.80
N ALA A 55 14.47 -1.53 40.33
CA ALA A 55 14.94 -0.23 40.82
C ALA A 55 14.54 0.02 42.29
N SER A 56 13.28 -0.26 42.63
CA SER A 56 12.75 -0.08 43.99
C SER A 56 13.19 -1.14 44.99
N GLY A 57 13.68 -2.30 44.53
CA GLY A 57 14.05 -3.39 45.43
C GLY A 57 12.86 -4.07 46.12
N SER A 58 11.68 -4.01 45.51
CA SER A 58 10.44 -4.58 46.06
C SER A 58 10.53 -6.08 46.39
N GLY A 59 9.55 -6.58 47.15
CA GLY A 59 9.44 -8.01 47.52
C GLY A 59 9.29 -9.00 46.36
N LEU A 60 9.14 -8.53 45.11
CA LEU A 60 9.12 -9.38 43.92
C LEU A 60 10.52 -9.64 43.33
N VAL A 61 11.57 -9.05 43.92
CA VAL A 61 12.96 -9.22 43.47
C VAL A 61 13.56 -10.50 44.05
N GLU A 62 14.02 -11.38 43.17
CA GLU A 62 14.77 -12.59 43.52
C GLU A 62 16.28 -12.36 43.31
N VAL A 63 17.11 -12.86 44.23
CA VAL A 63 18.58 -12.90 44.09
C VAL A 63 18.99 -14.33 43.76
N LEU A 64 19.63 -14.51 42.59
CA LEU A 64 20.12 -15.82 42.17
C LEU A 64 21.41 -16.20 42.92
N LYS A 65 21.76 -17.49 42.90
CA LYS A 65 23.05 -17.99 43.42
C LYS A 65 24.26 -17.25 42.83
N SER A 66 24.14 -16.77 41.58
CA SER A 66 25.14 -15.94 40.91
C SER A 66 25.16 -14.47 41.35
N LYS A 67 24.42 -14.11 42.41
CA LYS A 67 24.20 -12.74 42.92
C LYS A 67 23.46 -11.79 41.97
N LYS A 68 22.98 -12.28 40.81
CA LYS A 68 22.17 -11.48 39.87
C LYS A 68 20.74 -11.30 40.40
N ARG A 69 20.25 -10.06 40.39
CA ARG A 69 18.87 -9.71 40.73
C ARG A 69 17.96 -9.90 39.51
N ARG A 70 16.78 -10.48 39.72
CA ARG A 70 15.74 -10.62 38.68
C ARG A 70 14.34 -10.44 39.25
N VAL A 71 13.41 -10.05 38.39
CA VAL A 71 11.96 -10.13 38.63
C VAL A 71 11.40 -10.96 37.48
N THR A 72 10.52 -11.92 37.73
CA THR A 72 9.96 -12.76 36.66
C THR A 72 8.63 -12.21 36.17
N LYS A 73 8.34 -12.34 34.87
CA LYS A 73 7.02 -11.98 34.31
C LYS A 73 5.90 -12.81 34.95
N THR A 74 6.17 -14.06 35.32
CA THR A 74 5.22 -14.93 36.03
C THR A 74 4.84 -14.38 37.40
N ALA A 75 5.80 -13.89 38.18
CA ALA A 75 5.52 -13.26 39.47
C ALA A 75 4.67 -11.99 39.32
N LEU A 76 4.98 -11.16 38.33
CA LEU A 76 4.20 -9.95 38.03
C LEU A 76 2.77 -10.27 37.60
N MET A 77 2.59 -11.26 36.71
CA MET A 77 1.26 -11.71 36.28
C MET A 77 0.44 -12.28 37.45
N LYS A 78 1.08 -12.97 38.40
CA LYS A 78 0.41 -13.47 39.62
C LYS A 78 0.04 -12.33 40.57
N HIS A 79 0.89 -11.31 40.69
CA HIS A 79 0.68 -10.19 41.61
C HIS A 79 -0.38 -9.21 41.10
N TYR A 80 -0.30 -8.81 39.82
CA TYR A 80 -1.17 -7.78 39.26
C TYR A 80 -2.38 -8.33 38.48
N GLY A 81 -2.37 -9.60 38.10
CA GLY A 81 -3.39 -10.17 37.21
C GLY A 81 -3.13 -9.88 35.72
N LYS A 82 -3.89 -10.59 34.87
CA LYS A 82 -3.75 -10.56 33.39
C LYS A 82 -5.07 -10.23 32.66
N ASP A 83 -6.13 -9.95 33.40
CA ASP A 83 -7.42 -9.59 32.81
C ASP A 83 -7.44 -8.14 32.31
N LYS A 84 -8.47 -7.80 31.54
CA LYS A 84 -8.59 -6.50 30.88
C LYS A 84 -8.58 -5.32 31.87
N ASN A 85 -9.19 -5.47 33.04
CA ASN A 85 -9.27 -4.40 34.03
C ASN A 85 -7.93 -4.18 34.72
N ALA A 86 -7.24 -5.27 35.08
CA ALA A 86 -5.88 -5.21 35.62
C ALA A 86 -4.93 -4.50 34.64
N VAL A 87 -4.96 -4.87 33.36
CA VAL A 87 -4.11 -4.25 32.34
C VAL A 87 -4.45 -2.77 32.18
N ALA A 88 -5.73 -2.40 32.12
CA ALA A 88 -6.15 -1.00 31.99
C ALA A 88 -5.62 -0.14 33.14
N LYS A 89 -5.77 -0.60 34.39
CA LYS A 89 -5.27 0.12 35.57
C LYS A 89 -3.75 0.29 35.55
N LEU A 90 -3.00 -0.78 35.24
CA LEU A 90 -1.55 -0.70 35.10
C LEU A 90 -1.12 0.26 33.99
N THR A 91 -1.90 0.37 32.92
CA THR A 91 -1.66 1.31 31.82
C THR A 91 -1.91 2.76 32.24
N GLU A 92 -2.93 3.03 33.06
CA GLU A 92 -3.18 4.36 33.63
C GLU A 92 -1.99 4.83 34.47
N ASP A 93 -1.39 3.93 35.23
CA ASP A 93 -0.17 4.20 36.01
C ASP A 93 1.11 4.30 35.15
N ASN A 94 1.04 3.87 33.87
CA ASN A 94 2.19 3.80 32.95
C ASN A 94 1.84 4.29 31.53
N PRO A 95 1.37 5.54 31.36
CA PRO A 95 0.84 6.03 30.08
C PRO A 95 1.92 6.07 28.98
N ASP A 96 3.18 6.34 29.35
CA ASP A 96 4.31 6.38 28.43
C ASP A 96 4.59 5.03 27.75
N VAL A 97 4.28 3.92 28.45
CA VAL A 97 4.44 2.57 27.89
C VAL A 97 3.45 2.33 26.77
N LEU A 98 2.20 2.80 26.92
CA LEU A 98 1.20 2.74 25.85
C LEU A 98 1.59 3.64 24.68
N ALA A 99 2.09 4.85 24.95
CA ALA A 99 2.59 5.75 23.90
C ALA A 99 3.73 5.11 23.10
N LYS A 100 4.69 4.47 23.79
CA LYS A 100 5.79 3.72 23.17
C LYS A 100 5.30 2.55 22.34
N TYR A 101 4.33 1.78 22.84
CA TYR A 101 3.71 0.68 22.08
C TYR A 101 3.03 1.18 20.80
N LYS A 102 2.23 2.25 20.92
CA LYS A 102 1.57 2.88 19.78
C LYS A 102 2.57 3.35 18.74
N LYS A 103 3.63 4.06 19.16
CA LYS A 103 4.70 4.54 18.28
C LYS A 103 5.40 3.39 17.56
N ALA A 104 5.71 2.29 18.26
CA ALA A 104 6.33 1.12 17.66
C ALA A 104 5.43 0.47 16.60
N LYS A 105 4.14 0.29 16.90
CA LYS A 105 3.16 -0.27 15.95
C LYS A 105 2.87 0.64 14.76
N SER A 106 2.91 1.95 14.94
CA SER A 106 2.78 2.90 13.83
C SER A 106 4.01 2.95 12.94
N ALA A 107 5.20 2.66 13.47
CA ALA A 107 6.44 2.61 12.69
C ALA A 107 6.56 1.32 11.84
N ASP A 108 5.93 0.24 12.28
CA ASP A 108 5.91 -1.06 11.59
C ASP A 108 4.47 -1.61 11.52
N PRO A 109 3.62 -1.02 10.65
CA PRO A 109 2.23 -1.44 10.52
C PRO A 109 2.15 -2.83 9.89
N SER A 110 1.19 -3.64 10.36
CA SER A 110 0.92 -4.95 9.75
C SER A 110 0.68 -4.80 8.26
N PRO A 111 1.38 -5.60 7.42
CA PRO A 111 1.28 -5.46 5.98
C PRO A 111 -0.16 -5.76 5.52
N PRO A 112 -0.59 -5.15 4.40
CA PRO A 112 -1.86 -5.53 3.77
C PRO A 112 -1.83 -7.01 3.36
N ILE A 113 -3.00 -7.64 3.38
CA ILE A 113 -3.16 -9.03 2.93
C ILE A 113 -2.99 -9.06 1.41
N SER A 114 -2.18 -9.99 0.89
CA SER A 114 -1.97 -10.13 -0.56
C SER A 114 -3.18 -10.77 -1.26
N ASN A 115 -3.28 -10.61 -2.59
CA ASN A 115 -4.31 -11.33 -3.38
C ASN A 115 -4.23 -12.86 -3.21
N GLY A 116 -3.02 -13.42 -3.14
CA GLY A 116 -2.82 -14.86 -2.92
C GLY A 116 -3.32 -15.31 -1.56
N THR A 117 -3.00 -14.56 -0.50
CA THR A 117 -3.49 -14.86 0.85
C THR A 117 -5.00 -14.75 0.95
N PHE A 118 -5.64 -13.77 0.29
CA PHE A 118 -7.11 -13.72 0.21
C PHE A 118 -7.67 -14.96 -0.48
N ALA A 119 -7.07 -15.39 -1.58
CA ALA A 119 -7.52 -16.56 -2.32
C ALA A 119 -7.42 -17.85 -1.48
N GLU A 120 -6.34 -18.00 -0.71
CA GLU A 120 -6.16 -19.10 0.24
C GLU A 120 -7.24 -19.10 1.34
N ILE A 121 -7.52 -17.94 1.94
CA ILE A 121 -8.52 -17.81 3.03
C ILE A 121 -9.93 -18.14 2.53
N GLU A 122 -10.29 -17.62 1.37
CA GLU A 122 -11.61 -17.83 0.77
C GLU A 122 -11.72 -19.20 0.06
N ASN A 123 -10.63 -19.98 0.03
CA ASN A 123 -10.54 -21.24 -0.69
C ASN A 123 -10.96 -21.13 -2.18
N VAL A 124 -10.46 -20.09 -2.85
CA VAL A 124 -10.69 -19.82 -4.28
C VAL A 124 -9.37 -19.79 -5.04
N ALA A 125 -9.43 -19.92 -6.36
CA ALA A 125 -8.25 -19.79 -7.20
C ALA A 125 -7.66 -18.38 -7.10
N ASN A 126 -6.34 -18.29 -6.94
CA ASN A 126 -5.63 -17.01 -6.97
C ASN A 126 -5.74 -16.37 -8.37
N VAL A 127 -5.66 -15.04 -8.41
CA VAL A 127 -5.69 -14.26 -9.63
C VAL A 127 -4.51 -14.64 -10.52
N GLN A 128 -4.81 -15.17 -11.71
CA GLN A 128 -3.81 -15.51 -12.71
C GLN A 128 -3.44 -14.26 -13.51
N LEU A 129 -2.38 -13.56 -13.10
CA LEU A 129 -1.93 -12.31 -13.74
C LEU A 129 -1.63 -12.50 -15.24
N TYR A 130 -1.10 -13.66 -15.61
CA TYR A 130 -0.81 -13.95 -17.02
C TYR A 130 -2.09 -14.08 -17.87
N ASP A 131 -3.19 -14.54 -17.30
CA ASP A 131 -4.48 -14.58 -18.02
C ASP A 131 -5.09 -13.18 -18.18
N LEU A 132 -4.89 -12.29 -17.21
CA LEU A 132 -5.24 -10.87 -17.36
C LEU A 132 -4.38 -10.19 -18.42
N TYR A 133 -3.07 -10.48 -18.46
CA TYR A 133 -2.18 -10.01 -19.51
C TYR A 133 -2.61 -10.48 -20.90
N LYS A 134 -2.97 -11.77 -21.07
CA LYS A 134 -3.50 -12.29 -22.34
C LYS A 134 -4.73 -11.52 -22.81
N LYS A 135 -5.62 -11.13 -21.89
CA LYS A 135 -6.79 -10.31 -22.23
C LYS A 135 -6.40 -8.92 -22.74
N VAL A 136 -5.35 -8.31 -22.19
CA VAL A 136 -4.83 -7.02 -22.68
C VAL A 136 -4.33 -7.14 -24.12
N VAL A 137 -3.43 -8.08 -24.38
CA VAL A 137 -2.83 -8.23 -25.72
C VAL A 137 -3.81 -8.72 -26.78
N ALA A 138 -4.89 -9.41 -26.38
CA ALA A 138 -5.95 -9.84 -27.27
C ALA A 138 -6.81 -8.69 -27.81
N VAL A 139 -6.82 -7.51 -27.15
CA VAL A 139 -7.54 -6.35 -27.66
C VAL A 139 -6.82 -5.81 -28.91
N PRO A 140 -7.51 -5.62 -30.05
CA PRO A 140 -6.86 -5.05 -31.22
C PRO A 140 -6.41 -3.59 -31.00
N PRO A 141 -5.26 -3.16 -31.54
CA PRO A 141 -4.87 -1.76 -31.53
C PRO A 141 -5.88 -0.87 -32.27
N GLY A 142 -5.96 0.40 -31.87
CA GLY A 142 -6.77 1.42 -32.55
C GLY A 142 -7.86 2.03 -31.68
N ARG A 143 -8.33 3.21 -32.10
CA ARG A 143 -9.36 4.00 -31.39
C ARG A 143 -10.67 3.25 -31.18
N ALA A 144 -11.05 2.39 -32.13
CA ALA A 144 -12.30 1.61 -32.05
C ALA A 144 -12.36 0.69 -30.83
N HIS A 145 -11.20 0.24 -30.33
CA HIS A 145 -11.09 -0.68 -29.19
C HIS A 145 -10.45 -0.02 -27.96
N ALA A 146 -10.33 1.30 -27.93
CA ALA A 146 -9.65 2.01 -26.84
C ALA A 146 -10.29 1.71 -25.48
N HIS A 147 -11.61 1.73 -25.37
CA HIS A 147 -12.30 1.43 -24.12
C HIS A 147 -12.17 -0.04 -23.67
N ASP A 148 -12.10 -0.99 -24.60
CA ASP A 148 -11.83 -2.39 -24.27
C ASP A 148 -10.42 -2.56 -23.71
N TYR A 149 -9.46 -1.88 -24.35
CA TYR A 149 -8.07 -1.86 -23.92
C TYR A 149 -7.91 -1.24 -22.53
N GLU A 150 -8.51 -0.07 -22.30
CA GLU A 150 -8.52 0.61 -20.99
C GLU A 150 -9.03 -0.31 -19.88
N ARG A 151 -10.17 -1.00 -20.11
CA ARG A 151 -10.74 -1.95 -19.15
C ARG A 151 -9.84 -3.15 -18.90
N ALA A 152 -9.24 -3.71 -19.94
CA ALA A 152 -8.36 -4.86 -19.81
C ALA A 152 -7.09 -4.50 -19.01
N VAL A 153 -6.47 -3.35 -19.33
CA VAL A 153 -5.28 -2.86 -18.65
C VAL A 153 -5.60 -2.48 -17.20
N GLU A 154 -6.73 -1.82 -16.94
CA GLU A 154 -7.19 -1.54 -15.58
C GLU A 154 -7.30 -2.82 -14.74
N GLY A 155 -7.92 -3.87 -15.29
CA GLY A 155 -8.06 -5.15 -14.61
C GLY A 155 -6.70 -5.78 -14.28
N LEU A 156 -5.77 -5.76 -15.24
CA LEU A 156 -4.40 -6.20 -15.03
C LEU A 156 -3.69 -5.39 -13.96
N LEU A 157 -3.64 -4.06 -14.09
CA LEU A 157 -2.93 -3.17 -13.16
C LEU A 157 -3.52 -3.21 -11.76
N SER A 158 -4.84 -3.32 -11.62
CA SER A 158 -5.51 -3.43 -10.32
C SER A 158 -5.12 -4.71 -9.57
N ALA A 159 -4.92 -5.81 -10.30
CA ALA A 159 -4.45 -7.06 -9.71
C ALA A 159 -2.93 -7.06 -9.47
N LEU A 160 -2.18 -6.54 -10.44
CA LEU A 160 -0.72 -6.53 -10.48
C LEU A 160 -0.12 -5.56 -9.46
N LEU A 161 -0.69 -4.36 -9.30
CA LEU A 161 -0.10 -3.31 -8.45
C LEU A 161 -0.62 -3.36 -7.00
N TYR A 162 -1.62 -4.19 -6.71
CA TYR A 162 -2.06 -4.45 -5.34
C TYR A 162 -1.06 -5.36 -4.60
N PRO A 163 -0.65 -5.04 -3.37
CA PRO A 163 -1.25 -4.05 -2.46
C PRO A 163 -0.54 -2.68 -2.42
N SER A 164 0.50 -2.48 -3.22
CA SER A 164 1.26 -1.22 -3.23
C SER A 164 0.41 -0.03 -3.68
N LEU A 165 -0.37 -0.22 -4.73
CA LEU A 165 -1.35 0.75 -5.22
C LEU A 165 -2.76 0.21 -5.00
N ILE A 166 -3.63 1.04 -4.45
CA ILE A 166 -5.00 0.68 -4.07
C ILE A 166 -6.00 1.71 -4.59
N HIS A 167 -7.29 1.38 -4.47
CA HIS A 167 -8.41 2.26 -4.83
C HIS A 167 -8.28 2.85 -6.25
N PRO A 168 -8.26 1.98 -7.28
CA PRO A 168 -8.34 2.44 -8.66
C PRO A 168 -9.61 3.27 -8.87
N VAL A 169 -9.47 4.47 -9.43
CA VAL A 169 -10.59 5.33 -9.83
C VAL A 169 -10.44 5.65 -11.31
N ARG A 170 -11.34 5.12 -12.13
CA ARG A 170 -11.45 5.45 -13.55
C ARG A 170 -11.97 6.86 -13.76
N GLN A 171 -11.57 7.48 -14.87
CA GLN A 171 -12.03 8.80 -15.29
C GLN A 171 -12.01 9.79 -14.13
N ALA A 172 -10.91 9.76 -13.37
CA ALA A 172 -10.85 10.45 -12.09
C ALA A 172 -10.86 11.97 -12.33
N PRO A 173 -11.83 12.72 -11.79
CA PRO A 173 -11.86 14.16 -11.91
C PRO A 173 -10.76 14.77 -11.06
N ILE A 174 -10.00 15.69 -11.63
CA ILE A 174 -9.01 16.51 -10.90
C ILE A 174 -9.32 18.00 -11.11
N ASN A 175 -8.78 18.85 -10.24
CA ASN A 175 -8.98 20.31 -10.29
C ASN A 175 -10.46 20.74 -10.34
N GLN A 176 -11.28 20.19 -9.43
CA GLN A 176 -12.74 20.40 -9.38
C GLN A 176 -13.44 19.95 -10.68
N GLY A 177 -12.96 18.88 -11.30
CA GLY A 177 -13.57 18.29 -12.50
C GLY A 177 -13.11 18.90 -13.84
N ARG A 178 -12.21 19.89 -13.84
CA ARG A 178 -11.71 20.53 -15.06
C ARG A 178 -10.80 19.65 -15.91
N LYS A 179 -10.17 18.65 -15.30
CA LYS A 179 -9.29 17.71 -15.98
C LYS A 179 -9.70 16.30 -15.56
N ILE A 180 -9.53 15.35 -16.47
CA ILE A 180 -9.83 13.94 -16.26
C ILE A 180 -8.57 13.16 -16.63
N VAL A 181 -8.25 12.17 -15.79
CA VAL A 181 -7.21 11.16 -16.04
C VAL A 181 -7.89 9.81 -16.19
N ASP A 182 -7.39 8.97 -17.09
CA ASP A 182 -8.03 7.68 -17.39
C ASP A 182 -8.14 6.78 -16.16
N LEU A 183 -7.07 6.69 -15.38
CA LEU A 183 -7.03 5.94 -14.14
C LEU A 183 -6.13 6.61 -13.09
N ARG A 184 -6.55 6.55 -11.83
CA ARG A 184 -5.76 7.01 -10.69
C ARG A 184 -5.74 5.95 -9.60
N PHE A 185 -4.56 5.69 -9.05
CA PHE A 185 -4.40 4.89 -7.84
C PHE A 185 -4.00 5.75 -6.65
N SER A 186 -4.37 5.30 -5.46
CA SER A 186 -3.80 5.79 -4.20
C SER A 186 -2.57 4.96 -3.84
N ASN A 187 -1.46 5.62 -3.53
CA ASN A 187 -0.24 4.93 -3.12
C ASN A 187 -0.31 4.58 -1.63
N SER A 188 -0.33 3.29 -1.33
CA SER A 188 -0.39 2.75 0.03
C SER A 188 0.81 1.83 0.33
N ALA A 189 1.87 1.92 -0.48
CA ALA A 189 3.00 1.03 -0.41
C ALA A 189 3.85 1.24 0.85
N THR A 190 4.08 0.16 1.60
CA THR A 190 4.97 0.15 2.77
C THR A 190 6.37 -0.38 2.45
N ALA A 191 6.54 -1.05 1.31
CA ALA A 191 7.79 -1.60 0.79
C ALA A 191 7.82 -1.54 -0.75
N GLY A 192 8.95 -1.96 -1.33
CA GLY A 192 9.16 -2.04 -2.78
C GLY A 192 9.26 -0.68 -3.48
N PHE A 193 9.10 -0.70 -4.80
CA PHE A 193 9.31 0.46 -5.68
C PHE A 193 8.45 1.68 -5.28
N PHE A 194 7.14 1.50 -5.08
CA PHE A 194 6.23 2.62 -4.78
C PHE A 194 6.41 3.21 -3.38
N SER A 195 6.95 2.44 -2.41
CA SER A 195 7.33 2.98 -1.11
C SER A 195 8.61 3.80 -1.21
N TRP A 196 9.63 3.28 -1.91
CA TRP A 196 10.85 4.04 -2.23
C TRP A 196 10.49 5.36 -2.94
N LEU A 197 9.66 5.28 -3.98
CA LEU A 197 9.19 6.44 -4.73
C LEU A 197 8.57 7.51 -3.81
N SER A 198 7.71 7.11 -2.86
CA SER A 198 7.06 8.04 -1.92
C SER A 198 7.99 8.70 -0.91
N LYS A 199 9.15 8.10 -0.63
CA LYS A 199 10.17 8.67 0.26
C LYS A 199 11.02 9.74 -0.43
N HIS A 200 11.09 9.70 -1.75
CA HIS A 200 11.95 10.58 -2.55
C HIS A 200 11.16 11.58 -3.39
N TYR A 201 9.90 11.29 -3.72
CA TYR A 201 9.05 12.10 -4.58
C TYR A 201 7.62 12.17 -4.05
N THR A 202 6.91 13.26 -4.35
CA THR A 202 5.51 13.38 -3.93
C THR A 202 4.63 12.48 -4.79
N ALA A 203 4.28 11.31 -4.27
CA ALA A 203 3.50 10.30 -4.98
C ALA A 203 2.31 9.74 -4.17
N PRO A 204 1.45 10.59 -3.55
CA PRO A 204 0.24 10.11 -2.86
C PRO A 204 -0.76 9.45 -3.84
N TYR A 205 -0.75 9.91 -5.09
CA TYR A 205 -1.48 9.32 -6.19
C TYR A 205 -0.54 8.99 -7.34
N VAL A 206 -0.82 7.88 -8.02
CA VAL A 206 -0.16 7.50 -9.28
C VAL A 206 -1.20 7.57 -10.37
N PHE A 207 -0.95 8.43 -11.34
CA PHE A 207 -1.82 8.64 -12.50
C PHE A 207 -1.46 7.68 -13.62
N VAL A 208 -2.45 7.15 -14.32
CA VAL A 208 -2.24 6.25 -15.44
C VAL A 208 -3.06 6.74 -16.63
N GLU A 209 -2.40 6.83 -17.79
CA GLU A 209 -2.99 7.16 -19.09
C GLU A 209 -2.77 5.99 -20.05
N PHE A 210 -3.76 5.72 -20.89
CA PHE A 210 -3.71 4.61 -21.84
C PHE A 210 -3.68 5.12 -23.28
N LYS A 211 -2.83 4.52 -24.12
CA LYS A 211 -2.73 4.82 -25.56
C LYS A 211 -2.80 3.52 -26.36
N ASN A 212 -3.99 3.20 -26.85
CA ASN A 212 -4.21 2.04 -27.73
C ASN A 212 -3.89 2.37 -29.20
N TYR A 213 -2.68 2.88 -29.48
CA TYR A 213 -2.25 3.24 -30.83
C TYR A 213 -1.07 2.37 -31.28
N THR A 214 -0.94 2.22 -32.60
CA THR A 214 0.21 1.55 -33.23
C THR A 214 1.39 2.50 -33.44
N GLU A 215 1.14 3.80 -33.40
CA GLU A 215 2.18 4.83 -33.47
C GLU A 215 2.80 5.07 -32.10
N ASP A 216 4.06 5.52 -32.12
CA ASP A 216 4.76 5.95 -30.91
C ASP A 216 4.09 7.14 -30.25
N VAL A 217 4.18 7.16 -28.92
CA VAL A 217 3.78 8.27 -28.06
C VAL A 217 4.54 9.54 -28.45
N LYS A 218 3.84 10.67 -28.56
CA LYS A 218 4.42 11.96 -28.96
C LYS A 218 4.41 12.93 -27.78
N ASN A 219 4.99 14.12 -27.99
CA ASN A 219 5.04 15.18 -26.96
C ASN A 219 3.65 15.55 -26.39
N PRO A 220 2.58 15.69 -27.20
CA PRO A 220 1.27 16.08 -26.68
C PRO A 220 0.69 15.10 -25.64
N GLU A 221 0.90 13.80 -25.82
CA GLU A 221 0.46 12.79 -24.86
C GLU A 221 1.24 12.91 -23.54
N LEU A 222 2.53 13.22 -23.61
CA LEU A 222 3.36 13.43 -22.43
C LEU A 222 2.98 14.73 -21.70
N ASP A 223 2.73 15.80 -22.45
CA ASP A 223 2.30 17.08 -21.91
C ASP A 223 0.90 16.99 -21.27
N GLN A 224 0.01 16.16 -21.84
CA GLN A 224 -1.30 15.88 -21.25
C GLN A 224 -1.16 15.31 -19.84
N LEU A 225 -0.32 14.28 -19.67
CA LEU A 225 -0.12 13.60 -18.39
C LEU A 225 0.63 14.49 -17.40
N SER A 226 1.71 15.17 -17.81
CA SER A 226 2.43 16.11 -16.94
C SER A 226 1.52 17.25 -16.46
N GLY A 227 0.60 17.71 -17.31
CA GLY A 227 -0.43 18.68 -16.94
C GLY A 227 -1.44 18.18 -15.90
N ARG A 228 -1.44 16.89 -15.53
CA ARG A 228 -2.25 16.34 -14.42
C ARG A 228 -1.54 16.41 -13.07
N PHE A 229 -0.23 16.59 -13.07
CA PHE A 229 0.57 16.56 -11.85
C PHE A 229 0.46 17.86 -11.05
N SER A 230 0.69 17.73 -9.74
CA SER A 230 0.80 18.87 -8.83
C SER A 230 1.60 18.49 -7.59
N LYS A 231 2.14 19.50 -6.90
CA LYS A 231 2.91 19.29 -5.67
C LYS A 231 2.11 18.57 -4.58
N SER A 232 0.81 18.80 -4.47
CA SER A 232 -0.05 18.16 -3.46
C SER A 232 -0.80 16.93 -3.98
N GLY A 233 -1.13 16.91 -5.27
CA GLY A 233 -1.88 15.82 -5.91
C GLY A 233 -1.03 14.70 -6.49
N GLY A 234 0.29 14.81 -6.42
CA GLY A 234 1.23 13.80 -6.92
C GLY A 234 1.91 14.20 -8.23
N GLN A 235 3.15 13.75 -8.37
CA GLN A 235 4.06 14.11 -9.46
C GLN A 235 4.52 12.90 -10.27
N VAL A 236 3.88 11.74 -10.10
CA VAL A 236 4.26 10.50 -10.77
C VAL A 236 3.11 9.96 -11.58
N GLY A 237 3.41 9.56 -12.81
CA GLY A 237 2.45 8.91 -13.68
C GLY A 237 3.08 7.77 -14.49
N ILE A 238 2.20 6.91 -14.98
CA ILE A 238 2.52 5.79 -15.85
C ILE A 238 1.73 5.98 -17.14
N LEU A 239 2.40 5.89 -18.29
CA LEU A 239 1.73 5.88 -19.58
C LEU A 239 1.87 4.48 -20.16
N ILE A 240 0.74 3.85 -20.46
CA ILE A 240 0.69 2.51 -21.05
C ILE A 240 0.37 2.65 -22.54
N CYS A 241 1.24 2.13 -23.40
CA CYS A 241 1.04 2.07 -24.85
C CYS A 241 1.20 0.63 -25.38
N ARG A 242 0.91 0.41 -26.67
CA ARG A 242 1.04 -0.93 -27.27
C ARG A 242 2.48 -1.32 -27.56
N ALA A 243 3.24 -0.37 -28.10
CA ALA A 243 4.64 -0.55 -28.46
C ALA A 243 5.39 0.78 -28.31
N VAL A 244 6.72 0.68 -28.22
CA VAL A 244 7.64 1.82 -28.31
C VAL A 244 8.72 1.47 -29.35
N SER A 245 8.68 2.13 -30.51
CA SER A 245 9.63 1.89 -31.60
C SER A 245 10.98 2.58 -31.34
N ASP A 246 10.98 3.79 -30.79
CA ASP A 246 12.20 4.50 -30.37
C ASP A 246 12.22 4.77 -28.86
N ARG A 247 12.70 3.78 -28.10
CA ARG A 247 12.81 3.87 -26.64
C ARG A 247 13.72 4.99 -26.17
N LYS A 248 14.82 5.27 -26.89
CA LYS A 248 15.79 6.31 -26.50
C LYS A 248 15.14 7.69 -26.57
N LYS A 249 14.33 7.93 -27.60
CA LYS A 249 13.60 9.18 -27.78
C LYS A 249 12.55 9.38 -26.67
N ILE A 250 11.77 8.35 -26.35
CA ILE A 250 10.79 8.42 -25.26
C ILE A 250 11.45 8.68 -23.91
N ASP A 251 12.53 7.96 -23.60
CA ASP A 251 13.28 8.14 -22.35
C ASP A 251 13.86 9.56 -22.26
N ALA A 252 14.37 10.10 -23.36
CA ALA A 252 14.86 11.49 -23.41
C ALA A 252 13.74 12.50 -23.12
N MET A 253 12.58 12.37 -23.76
CA MET A 253 11.43 13.26 -23.55
C MET A 253 10.90 13.21 -22.11
N CYS A 254 10.85 12.01 -21.51
CA CYS A 254 10.41 11.85 -20.12
C CYS A 254 11.43 12.42 -19.13
N ARG A 255 12.74 12.25 -19.42
CA ARG A 255 13.82 12.84 -18.62
C ARG A 255 13.82 14.37 -18.70
N ASP A 256 13.59 14.96 -19.87
CA ASP A 256 13.50 16.40 -20.02
C ASP A 256 12.33 16.95 -19.19
N THR A 257 11.17 16.28 -19.25
CA THR A 257 9.99 16.59 -18.41
C THR A 257 10.31 16.52 -16.90
N ALA A 258 11.07 15.51 -16.48
CA ALA A 258 11.50 15.36 -15.09
C ALA A 258 12.48 16.47 -14.66
N LYS A 259 13.47 16.80 -15.51
CA LYS A 259 14.46 17.87 -15.27
C LYS A 259 13.80 19.25 -15.18
N ASP A 260 12.76 19.50 -15.97
CA ASP A 260 11.96 20.72 -15.91
C ASP A 260 11.10 20.82 -14.62
N GLY A 261 11.10 19.79 -13.78
CA GLY A 261 10.26 19.73 -12.58
C GLY A 261 8.77 19.53 -12.88
N ARG A 262 8.42 19.13 -14.12
CA ARG A 262 7.04 18.90 -14.55
C ARG A 262 6.51 17.52 -14.16
N GLY A 263 7.34 16.68 -13.55
CA GLY A 263 7.00 15.39 -12.93
C GLY A 263 7.65 14.19 -13.61
N TYR A 264 7.39 12.99 -13.09
CA TYR A 264 8.07 11.75 -13.44
C TYR A 264 7.11 10.80 -14.15
N MET A 265 7.47 10.40 -15.36
CA MET A 265 6.59 9.60 -16.22
C MET A 265 7.29 8.33 -16.66
N ILE A 266 6.72 7.19 -16.28
CA ILE A 266 7.19 5.87 -16.70
C ILE A 266 6.34 5.43 -17.89
N VAL A 267 6.96 5.22 -19.05
CA VAL A 267 6.27 4.68 -20.23
C VAL A 267 6.49 3.17 -20.30
N LEU A 268 5.40 2.40 -20.36
CA LEU A 268 5.41 0.94 -20.46
C LEU A 268 4.65 0.49 -21.71
N ASP A 269 5.21 -0.45 -22.44
CA ASP A 269 4.54 -1.14 -23.55
C ASP A 269 4.03 -2.54 -23.15
N ASP A 270 3.41 -3.25 -24.09
CA ASP A 270 2.88 -4.61 -23.87
C ASP A 270 3.98 -5.60 -23.43
N ALA A 271 5.24 -5.41 -23.85
CA ALA A 271 6.37 -6.27 -23.46
C ALA A 271 6.86 -5.95 -22.04
N ASP A 272 6.89 -4.66 -21.68
CA ASP A 272 7.17 -4.23 -20.31
C ASP A 272 6.12 -4.76 -19.32
N LEU A 273 4.83 -4.75 -19.71
CA LEU A 273 3.74 -5.34 -18.92
C LEU A 273 3.93 -6.84 -18.69
N GLU A 274 4.34 -7.58 -19.72
CA GLU A 274 4.66 -9.00 -19.57
C GLU A 274 5.80 -9.23 -18.56
N THR A 275 6.83 -8.39 -18.63
CA THR A 275 7.98 -8.45 -17.73
C THR A 275 7.58 -8.18 -16.28
N LEU A 276 6.66 -7.22 -16.04
CA LEU A 276 6.10 -6.97 -14.72
C LEU A 276 5.28 -8.13 -14.17
N VAL A 277 4.47 -8.77 -15.02
CA VAL A 277 3.69 -9.96 -14.63
C VAL A 277 4.62 -11.12 -14.24
N LYS A 278 5.75 -11.29 -14.91
CA LYS A 278 6.76 -12.30 -14.57
C LYS A 278 7.54 -12.00 -13.29
N SER A 279 7.56 -10.73 -12.82
CA SER A 279 8.38 -10.27 -11.70
C SER A 279 7.59 -9.75 -10.49
N THR A 280 6.28 -10.07 -10.39
CA THR A 280 5.36 -9.42 -9.44
C THR A 280 5.78 -9.51 -7.97
N THR A 281 6.30 -10.64 -7.49
CA THR A 281 6.72 -10.79 -6.08
C THR A 281 7.80 -9.78 -5.69
N ALA A 282 8.76 -9.51 -6.60
CA ALA A 282 9.84 -8.57 -6.36
C ALA A 282 9.33 -7.12 -6.21
N MET A 283 8.21 -6.79 -6.87
CA MET A 283 7.69 -5.43 -6.90
C MET A 283 7.13 -4.94 -5.55
N HIS A 284 6.59 -5.84 -4.72
CA HIS A 284 5.85 -5.47 -3.51
C HIS A 284 6.64 -5.62 -2.21
N TYR A 285 7.46 -6.66 -2.11
CA TYR A 285 8.03 -7.10 -0.83
C TYR A 285 9.54 -7.20 -0.84
N ASP A 286 10.15 -7.30 -2.02
CA ASP A 286 11.60 -7.40 -2.17
C ASP A 286 12.22 -6.02 -2.45
N VAL A 287 13.49 -5.87 -2.08
CA VAL A 287 14.36 -4.78 -2.51
C VAL A 287 14.92 -5.00 -3.91
N SER A 288 14.72 -6.20 -4.47
CA SER A 288 15.04 -6.52 -5.86
C SER A 288 14.46 -5.49 -6.82
N ARG A 289 15.32 -4.99 -7.71
CA ARG A 289 14.93 -4.02 -8.73
C ARG A 289 14.01 -4.68 -9.75
N THR A 290 13.01 -3.91 -10.19
CA THR A 290 12.09 -4.28 -11.27
C THR A 290 12.30 -3.38 -12.47
N ILE A 291 11.63 -3.70 -13.57
CA ILE A 291 11.62 -2.81 -14.74
C ILE A 291 11.07 -1.40 -14.41
N LEU A 292 10.25 -1.23 -13.37
CA LEU A 292 9.85 0.11 -12.91
C LEU A 292 11.04 0.91 -12.39
N ASN A 293 11.95 0.28 -11.64
CA ASN A 293 13.18 0.93 -11.18
C ASN A 293 14.05 1.33 -12.37
N ASP A 294 14.21 0.41 -13.32
CA ASP A 294 15.08 0.66 -14.48
C ASP A 294 14.52 1.76 -15.38
N ARG A 295 13.19 1.79 -15.60
CA ARG A 295 12.52 2.86 -16.33
C ARG A 295 12.59 4.18 -15.59
N PHE A 296 12.43 4.17 -14.26
CA PHE A 296 12.52 5.38 -13.45
C PHE A 296 13.94 5.97 -13.44
N ASP A 297 14.97 5.12 -13.36
CA ASP A 297 16.36 5.57 -13.38
C ASP A 297 16.70 6.32 -14.69
N ARG A 298 16.14 5.92 -15.83
CA ARG A 298 16.31 6.64 -17.10
C ARG A 298 15.77 8.08 -17.08
N LEU A 299 14.88 8.39 -16.15
CA LEU A 299 14.30 9.72 -15.99
C LEU A 299 15.22 10.66 -15.21
N VAL A 300 16.07 10.12 -14.34
CA VAL A 300 16.83 10.89 -13.35
C VAL A 300 18.35 10.77 -13.47
N LEU A 301 18.85 9.73 -14.15
CA LEU A 301 20.26 9.51 -14.49
C LEU A 301 20.55 9.90 -15.95
#